data_AF-A0AAD4GVM0-F1
#
_entry.id   AF-A0AAD4GVM0-F1
#
_cell.length_a   1.000
_cell.length_b   1.000
_cell.length_c   1.000
_cell.angle_alpha   90.00
_cell.angle_beta   90.00
_cell.angle_gamma   90.00
#
_symmetry.space_group_name_H-M   'P 1'
#
loop_
_entity.id
_entity.type
_entity.pdbx_description
1 polymer ?
#
loop_
_entity_poly.entity_id
_entity_poly.type
_entity_poly.pdbx_seq_one_letter_code
_entity_poly.pdbx_strand_id
1 'polypeptide(L)'
;MSTPPYLPLFRLIQVATTKSRNSSSSGGSILPHRYHLQITCHVKPNTSGYRHGITAVDAEKVNVCVAAVPRNGEANAAVSRVIAQVLHIPKSNVDVIRGMKSRDKTLCVSGVDIMSGKEEEFLQSIHGKLTAAAGQK
;
A
#
# COMPACT_ATOMS: atom_id res chain seq x y z
N MET A 1 -18.36 -15.02 14.79
CA MET A 1 -16.98 -15.19 15.32
C MET A 1 -16.14 -14.05 14.76
N SER A 2 -16.18 -12.89 15.42
CA SER A 2 -15.64 -11.64 14.89
C SER A 2 -14.34 -11.28 15.60
N THR A 3 -13.23 -11.74 15.07
CA THR A 3 -11.98 -10.99 15.20
C THR A 3 -11.77 -10.30 13.86
N PRO A 4 -11.75 -8.96 13.78
CA PRO A 4 -10.92 -8.30 12.77
C PRO A 4 -9.54 -8.14 13.42
N PRO A 5 -8.60 -9.11 13.27
CA PRO A 5 -7.24 -8.89 13.69
C PRO A 5 -6.66 -7.84 12.75
N TYR A 6 -6.63 -6.59 13.22
CA TYR A 6 -6.03 -5.43 12.57
C TYR A 6 -4.82 -5.84 11.75
N LEU A 7 -5.01 -5.88 10.43
CA LEU A 7 -4.06 -6.31 9.41
C LEU A 7 -2.70 -5.60 9.63
N PRO A 8 -1.69 -6.21 10.28
CA PRO A 8 -0.40 -5.55 10.52
C PRO A 8 0.34 -5.19 9.24
N LEU A 9 -0.09 -5.74 8.09
CA LEU A 9 0.40 -5.34 6.77
C LEU A 9 0.08 -3.88 6.41
N PHE A 10 -1.02 -3.32 6.94
CA PHE A 10 -1.42 -1.95 6.67
C PHE A 10 -1.26 -1.09 7.90
N ARG A 11 -0.46 -0.02 7.78
CA ARG A 11 -0.39 1.02 8.81
C ARG A 11 -0.94 2.32 8.27
N LEU A 12 -2.03 2.80 8.89
CA LEU A 12 -2.49 4.16 8.70
C LEU A 12 -1.74 5.07 9.67
N ILE A 13 -1.01 6.03 9.12
CA ILE A 13 -0.38 7.11 9.89
C ILE A 13 -1.14 8.38 9.56
N GLN A 14 -1.84 8.94 10.54
CA GLN A 14 -2.47 10.25 10.39
C GLN A 14 -1.38 11.29 10.18
N VAL A 15 -1.43 11.99 9.04
CA VAL A 15 -0.50 13.09 8.81
C VAL A 15 -1.13 14.37 9.33
N ALA A 16 -0.67 14.78 10.51
CA ALA A 16 -0.72 16.18 10.90
C ALA A 16 0.18 16.92 9.89
N THR A 17 -0.44 17.51 8.88
CA THR A 17 0.21 18.20 7.75
C THR A 17 1.43 19.03 8.19
N THR A 18 2.61 18.43 8.13
CA THR A 18 3.88 19.16 8.19
C THR A 18 4.25 19.50 6.75
N LYS A 19 3.98 20.77 6.42
CA LYS A 19 4.36 21.48 5.19
C LYS A 19 3.63 21.08 3.90
N SER A 20 2.36 21.44 3.81
CA SER A 20 1.88 22.12 2.60
C SER A 20 1.22 23.43 2.99
N ARG A 21 1.57 24.48 2.26
CA ARG A 21 0.99 25.80 2.39
C ARG A 21 -0.54 25.70 2.29
N ASN A 22 -1.19 26.49 3.13
CA ASN A 22 -2.61 26.87 3.15
C ASN A 22 -3.57 26.08 4.06
N SER A 23 -3.99 26.84 5.07
CA SER A 23 -5.24 26.81 5.84
C SER A 23 -5.49 25.67 6.81
N SER A 24 -5.16 25.99 8.07
CA SER A 24 -6.06 25.99 9.23
C SER A 24 -7.23 25.01 9.21
N SER A 25 -7.24 24.08 10.16
CA SER A 25 -8.42 23.97 11.03
C SER A 25 -8.08 23.26 12.34
N SER A 26 -7.92 24.06 13.39
CA SER A 26 -8.22 23.66 14.75
C SER A 26 -9.74 23.84 14.94
N GLY A 27 -10.47 22.75 15.13
CA GLY A 27 -11.90 22.81 15.44
C GLY A 27 -12.60 21.49 15.10
N GLY A 28 -13.28 20.89 16.08
CA GLY A 28 -13.99 19.63 15.94
C GLY A 28 -15.05 19.67 14.83
N SER A 29 -14.72 19.08 13.68
CA SER A 29 -15.63 18.93 12.56
C SER A 29 -15.40 17.59 11.87
N ILE A 30 -16.41 17.13 11.14
CA ILE A 30 -16.48 15.88 10.39
C ILE A 30 -15.60 15.94 9.13
N LEU A 31 -14.47 16.64 9.19
CA LEU A 31 -13.54 16.80 8.08
C LEU A 31 -12.80 15.50 7.87
N PRO A 32 -12.56 15.12 6.61
CA PRO A 32 -11.77 13.95 6.37
C PRO A 32 -10.33 14.21 6.84
N HIS A 33 -9.75 13.20 7.48
CA HIS A 33 -8.38 13.24 7.93
C HIS A 33 -7.50 12.66 6.83
N ARG A 34 -6.38 13.33 6.57
CA ARG A 34 -5.40 12.83 5.62
C ARG A 34 -4.52 11.81 6.32
N TYR A 35 -4.46 10.61 5.75
CA TYR A 35 -3.62 9.52 6.22
C TYR A 35 -2.60 9.14 5.16
N HIS A 36 -1.47 8.63 5.64
CA HIS A 36 -0.51 7.89 4.86
C HIS A 36 -0.70 6.40 5.14
N LEU A 37 -1.00 5.63 4.10
CA LEU A 37 -1.16 4.18 4.20
C LEU A 37 0.18 3.51 3.87
N GLN A 38 0.80 2.90 4.86
CA GLN A 38 1.98 2.06 4.68
C GLN A 38 1.56 0.62 4.40
N ILE A 39 2.10 0.04 3.34
CA ILE A 39 1.83 -1.32 2.89
C ILE A 39 3.15 -2.07 2.86
N THR A 40 3.23 -3.15 3.64
CA THR A 40 4.41 -4.03 3.62
C THR A 40 4.22 -5.12 2.57
N CYS A 41 5.15 -5.19 1.62
CA CYS A 41 5.14 -6.15 0.53
C CYS A 41 6.46 -6.92 0.49
N HIS A 42 6.38 -8.23 0.30
CA HIS A 42 7.52 -9.08 0.02
C HIS A 42 7.68 -9.25 -1.49
N VAL A 43 8.72 -8.63 -2.05
CA VAL A 43 9.01 -8.70 -3.48
C VAL A 43 9.93 -9.88 -3.78
N LYS A 44 9.45 -10.79 -4.61
CA LYS A 44 10.23 -11.91 -5.16
C LYS A 44 10.66 -11.57 -6.60
N PRO A 45 11.92 -11.13 -6.80
CA PRO A 45 12.43 -10.82 -8.13
C PRO A 45 12.74 -12.10 -8.91
N ASN A 46 13.04 -11.94 -10.20
CA ASN A 46 13.41 -13.05 -11.11
C ASN A 46 12.30 -14.09 -11.27
N THR A 47 11.05 -13.63 -11.26
CA THR A 47 9.90 -14.48 -11.57
C THR A 47 9.77 -14.64 -13.09
N SER A 48 9.33 -15.81 -13.56
CA SER A 48 9.04 -16.00 -14.99
C SER A 48 8.03 -14.94 -15.46
N GLY A 49 8.23 -14.33 -16.64
CA GLY A 49 7.44 -13.20 -17.14
C GLY A 49 5.92 -13.41 -17.11
N TYR A 50 5.46 -14.66 -17.13
CA TYR A 50 4.05 -15.03 -17.02
C TYR A 50 3.46 -14.94 -15.59
N ARG A 51 4.28 -14.90 -14.54
CA ARG A 51 3.87 -14.93 -13.12
C ARG A 51 4.16 -13.63 -12.36
N HIS A 52 4.17 -12.49 -13.05
CA HIS A 52 4.36 -11.20 -12.38
C HIS A 52 3.03 -10.68 -11.79
N GLY A 53 3.06 -10.13 -10.58
CA GLY A 53 1.88 -9.60 -9.90
C GLY A 53 1.84 -9.98 -8.42
N ILE A 54 0.66 -9.82 -7.82
CA ILE A 54 0.41 -10.28 -6.45
C ILE A 54 0.18 -11.78 -6.51
N THR A 55 0.98 -12.55 -5.78
CA THR A 55 0.85 -14.02 -5.74
C THR A 55 0.06 -14.50 -4.55
N ALA A 56 0.14 -13.78 -3.44
CA ALA A 56 -0.58 -14.10 -2.21
C ALA A 56 -0.64 -12.85 -1.32
N VAL A 57 -1.70 -12.70 -0.55
CA VAL A 57 -1.83 -11.69 0.50
C VAL A 57 -1.83 -12.43 1.83
N ASP A 58 -0.75 -12.31 2.59
CA ASP A 58 -0.68 -12.84 3.95
C ASP A 58 -1.27 -11.85 4.96
N ALA A 59 -1.51 -12.34 6.17
CA ALA A 59 -1.95 -11.51 7.30
C ALA A 59 -0.86 -10.54 7.80
N GLU A 60 0.40 -10.66 7.37
CA GLU A 60 1.48 -9.73 7.77
C GLU A 60 2.11 -8.95 6.61
N LYS A 61 2.00 -9.45 5.38
CA LYS A 61 2.65 -8.85 4.20
C LYS A 61 2.02 -9.32 2.90
N VAL A 62 2.15 -8.52 1.85
CA VAL A 62 1.68 -8.89 0.51
C VAL A 62 2.83 -9.50 -0.29
N ASN A 63 2.71 -10.75 -0.75
CA ASN A 63 3.69 -11.37 -1.62
C ASN A 63 3.49 -10.92 -3.07
N VAL A 64 4.51 -10.27 -3.62
CA VAL A 64 4.51 -9.74 -4.99
C VAL A 64 5.67 -10.36 -5.76
N CYS A 65 5.36 -11.05 -6.85
CA CYS A 65 6.36 -11.54 -7.78
C CYS A 65 6.56 -10.52 -8.89
N VAL A 66 7.81 -10.21 -9.25
CA VAL A 66 8.11 -9.35 -10.38
C VAL A 66 9.10 -10.04 -11.29
N ALA A 67 8.90 -9.90 -12.60
CA ALA A 67 9.87 -10.36 -13.60
C ALA A 67 11.11 -9.44 -13.65
N ALA A 68 11.00 -8.25 -13.06
CA ALA A 68 12.11 -7.31 -12.95
C ALA A 68 13.29 -7.92 -12.18
N VAL A 69 14.49 -7.67 -12.69
CA VAL A 69 15.73 -8.04 -12.02
C VAL A 69 15.98 -7.15 -10.80
N PRO A 70 16.61 -7.66 -9.73
CA PRO A 70 16.93 -6.86 -8.54
C PRO A 70 18.14 -5.93 -8.76
N ARG A 71 18.48 -5.58 -10.01
CA ARG A 71 19.53 -4.60 -10.35
C ARG A 71 18.90 -3.26 -10.70
N ASN A 72 19.51 -2.15 -10.28
CA ASN A 72 19.12 -0.78 -10.64
C ASN A 72 17.68 -0.34 -10.32
N GLY A 73 17.05 -0.90 -9.28
CA GLY A 73 15.76 -0.39 -8.80
C GLY A 73 14.56 -0.73 -9.70
N GLU A 74 14.74 -1.56 -10.73
CA GLU A 74 13.63 -2.03 -11.57
C GLU A 74 12.59 -2.79 -10.74
N ALA A 75 13.01 -3.57 -9.75
CA ALA A 75 12.10 -4.21 -8.80
C ALA A 75 11.24 -3.20 -8.01
N ASN A 76 11.76 -1.99 -7.72
CA ASN A 76 11.01 -0.94 -7.02
C ASN A 76 9.95 -0.34 -7.93
N ALA A 77 10.31 -0.07 -9.20
CA ALA A 77 9.38 0.45 -10.20
C ALA A 77 8.29 -0.59 -10.53
N ALA A 78 8.66 -1.87 -10.61
CA ALA A 78 7.72 -2.95 -10.87
C ALA A 78 6.73 -3.14 -9.71
N VAL A 79 7.19 -3.18 -8.45
CA VAL A 79 6.27 -3.34 -7.30
C VAL A 79 5.35 -2.15 -7.15
N SER A 80 5.85 -0.92 -7.28
CA SER A 80 5.00 0.27 -7.16
C SER A 80 3.96 0.31 -8.25
N ARG A 81 4.30 -0.11 -9.48
CA ARG A 81 3.36 -0.23 -10.59
C ARG A 81 2.29 -1.30 -10.36
N VAL A 82 2.67 -2.48 -9.84
CA VAL A 82 1.71 -3.55 -9.50
C VAL A 82 0.72 -3.07 -8.44
N ILE A 83 1.22 -2.50 -7.34
CA ILE A 83 0.36 -2.00 -6.26
C ILE A 83 -0.52 -0.83 -6.75
N ALA A 84 0.05 0.10 -7.51
CA ALA A 84 -0.69 1.21 -8.10
C ALA A 84 -1.87 0.74 -8.97
N GLN A 85 -1.66 -0.28 -9.80
CA GLN A 85 -2.74 -0.84 -10.62
C GLN A 85 -3.82 -1.53 -9.79
N VAL A 86 -3.43 -2.36 -8.82
CA VAL A 86 -4.40 -3.12 -8.01
C VAL A 86 -5.25 -2.21 -7.14
N LEU A 87 -4.65 -1.18 -6.56
CA LEU A 87 -5.34 -0.19 -5.75
C LEU A 87 -5.99 0.92 -6.58
N HIS A 88 -5.73 0.95 -7.88
CA HIS A 88 -6.20 1.97 -8.82
C HIS A 88 -5.81 3.40 -8.38
N ILE A 89 -4.58 3.55 -7.90
CA ILE A 89 -4.00 4.82 -7.45
C ILE A 89 -2.84 5.23 -8.36
N PRO A 90 -2.58 6.55 -8.53
CA PRO A 90 -1.46 6.99 -9.33
C PRO A 90 -0.13 6.61 -8.66
N LYS A 91 0.87 6.23 -9.46
CA LYS A 91 2.23 5.94 -8.98
C LYS A 91 2.84 7.10 -8.19
N SER A 92 2.44 8.34 -8.49
CA SER A 92 2.89 9.55 -7.78
C SER A 92 2.44 9.60 -6.32
N ASN A 93 1.43 8.81 -5.95
CA ASN A 93 0.98 8.68 -4.58
C ASN A 93 1.67 7.51 -3.86
N VAL A 94 2.42 6.66 -4.57
CA VAL A 94 3.03 5.44 -4.05
C VAL A 94 4.55 5.59 -4.00
N ASP A 95 5.09 5.71 -2.81
CA ASP A 95 6.53 5.86 -2.58
C ASP A 95 7.11 4.68 -1.81
N VAL A 96 8.27 4.17 -2.23
CA VAL A 96 8.96 3.10 -1.49
C VAL A 96 9.80 3.74 -0.39
N ILE A 97 9.29 3.70 0.85
CA ILE A 97 9.95 4.32 2.02
C ILE A 97 10.95 3.38 2.71
N ARG A 98 10.82 2.06 2.54
CA ARG A 98 11.74 1.06 3.10
C ARG A 98 11.94 -0.11 2.15
N GLY A 99 13.08 -0.79 2.32
CA GLY A 99 13.38 -2.02 1.58
C GLY A 99 13.98 -1.82 0.19
N MET A 100 14.56 -0.65 -0.10
CA MET A 100 15.17 -0.40 -1.43
C MET A 100 16.22 -1.45 -1.81
N LYS A 101 17.00 -1.93 -0.84
CA LYS A 101 18.02 -3.00 -0.99
C LYS A 101 17.57 -4.38 -0.52
N SER A 102 16.34 -4.52 -0.04
CA SER A 102 15.80 -5.78 0.51
C SER A 102 14.64 -6.30 -0.32
N ARG A 103 14.32 -7.59 -0.13
CA ARG A 103 13.14 -8.25 -0.70
C ARG A 103 11.85 -7.77 -0.02
N ASP A 104 11.89 -7.53 1.29
CA ASP A 104 10.80 -6.90 2.03
C ASP A 104 10.83 -5.39 1.82
N LYS A 105 9.77 -4.85 1.22
CA LYS A 105 9.60 -3.43 0.87
C LYS A 105 8.39 -2.87 1.58
N THR A 106 8.48 -1.61 1.99
CA THR A 106 7.34 -0.88 2.51
C THR A 106 7.03 0.27 1.56
N LEU A 107 5.84 0.24 0.99
CA LEU A 107 5.31 1.31 0.17
C LEU A 107 4.47 2.22 1.07
N CYS A 108 4.54 3.52 0.84
CA CYS A 108 3.77 4.54 1.50
C CYS A 108 2.86 5.18 0.46
N VAL A 109 1.57 5.05 0.67
CA VAL A 109 0.54 5.68 -0.14
C VAL A 109 0.13 6.99 0.53
N SER A 110 0.44 8.12 -0.10
CA SER A 110 -0.01 9.44 0.35
C SER A 110 -1.31 9.85 -0.35
N GLY A 111 -2.02 10.82 0.24
CA GLY A 111 -3.27 11.33 -0.30
C GLY A 111 -4.47 10.42 -0.06
N VAL A 112 -4.43 9.62 1.01
CA VAL A 112 -5.59 8.87 1.46
C VAL A 112 -6.41 9.77 2.37
N ASP A 113 -7.63 10.06 1.96
CA ASP A 113 -8.57 10.90 2.68
C ASP A 113 -9.62 9.98 3.28
N ILE A 114 -9.64 9.84 4.61
CA ILE A 114 -10.53 8.93 5.30
C ILE A 114 -11.37 9.73 6.28
N MET A 115 -12.69 9.53 6.23
CA MET A 115 -13.58 10.08 7.25
C MET A 115 -13.34 9.37 8.58
N SER A 116 -13.38 10.12 9.67
CA SER A 116 -13.25 9.57 11.03
C SER A 116 -14.25 8.42 11.23
N GLY A 117 -13.76 7.23 11.60
CA GLY A 117 -14.57 6.02 11.82
C GLY A 117 -14.77 5.13 10.59
N LYS A 118 -14.24 5.50 9.41
CA LYS A 118 -14.26 4.68 8.18
C LYS A 118 -12.91 4.02 7.87
N GLU A 119 -11.93 4.14 8.77
CA GLU A 119 -10.58 3.61 8.60
C GLU A 119 -10.57 2.09 8.39
N GLU A 120 -11.32 1.35 9.21
CA GLU A 120 -11.40 -0.11 9.11
C GLU A 120 -12.04 -0.58 7.80
N GLU A 121 -13.14 0.04 7.37
CA GLU A 121 -13.83 -0.27 6.11
C GLU A 121 -12.90 -0.03 4.92
N PHE A 122 -12.13 1.06 4.96
CA PHE A 122 -11.15 1.37 3.93
C PHE A 122 -10.05 0.30 3.86
N LEU A 123 -9.47 -0.08 5.00
CA LEU A 123 -8.45 -1.13 5.06
C LEU A 123 -8.98 -2.48 4.56
N GLN A 124 -10.21 -2.84 4.93
CA GLN A 124 -10.87 -4.06 4.46
C GLN A 124 -11.09 -4.05 2.95
N SER A 125 -11.55 -2.93 2.39
CA SER A 125 -11.73 -2.79 0.94
C SER A 125 -10.41 -2.93 0.17
N ILE A 126 -9.34 -2.31 0.69
CA ILE A 126 -7.98 -2.42 0.14
C ILE A 126 -7.48 -3.88 0.19
N HIS A 127 -7.63 -4.54 1.34
CA HIS A 127 -7.28 -5.95 1.50
C HIS A 127 -8.05 -6.84 0.50
N GLY A 128 -9.37 -6.65 0.40
CA GLY A 128 -10.22 -7.40 -0.52
C GLY A 128 -9.78 -7.22 -1.97
N LYS A 129 -9.42 -5.99 -2.39
CA LYS A 129 -8.89 -5.72 -3.73
C LYS A 129 -7.55 -6.41 -3.98
N LEU A 130 -6.63 -6.36 -3.00
CA LEU A 130 -5.33 -7.03 -3.12
C LEU A 130 -5.49 -8.54 -3.19
N THR A 131 -6.36 -9.12 -2.38
CA THR A 131 -6.68 -10.55 -2.39
C THR A 131 -7.37 -10.96 -3.69
N ALA A 132 -8.29 -10.16 -4.21
CA ALA A 132 -8.92 -10.41 -5.50
C ALA A 132 -7.89 -10.35 -6.65
N ALA A 133 -6.90 -9.47 -6.57
CA ALA A 133 -5.79 -9.45 -7.50
C ALA A 133 -4.82 -10.64 -7.30
N ALA A 134 -4.74 -11.21 -6.10
CA ALA A 134 -3.83 -12.30 -5.75
C ALA A 134 -4.20 -13.68 -6.34
N GLY A 135 -5.28 -13.79 -7.11
CA GLY A 135 -5.71 -15.03 -7.75
C GLY A 135 -6.00 -14.90 -9.23
N GLN A 136 -5.84 -13.71 -9.82
CA GLN A 136 -6.03 -13.53 -11.26
C GLN A 136 -4.80 -14.07 -12.00
N LYS A 137 -4.99 -15.26 -12.55
CA LYS A 137 -4.03 -16.05 -13.31
C LYS A 137 -4.34 -15.98 -14.79
#